data_AF-A0A0D0BSS4-F1
#
_entry.id   AF-A0A0D0BSS4-F1
#
_cell.length_a   1.000
_cell.length_b   1.000
_cell.length_c   1.000
_cell.angle_alpha   90.00
_cell.angle_beta   90.00
_cell.angle_gamma   90.00
#
_symmetry.space_group_name_H-M   'P 1'
#
loop_
_entity.id
_entity.type
_entity.pdbx_description
1 polymer ?
#
loop_
_entity_poly.entity_id
_entity_poly.type
_entity_poly.pdbx_seq_one_letter_code
_entity_poly.pdbx_strand_id
1 'polypeptide(L)'
;MPTSSKARAKRRIAVLEEELEMIRQEKGGKQRKTTFYVSQGRAIRRLVVLYHSVEDMIAENDRRYEFRSSLESTAEQDRLQRGYVELTRVLPWLHERLGDLDQGDSEDMLRKASNLKKGADAARGDDTSSLKELVATWVNQEFRPSPLIKSNEKYSRGFASDICGMLLCPAEWDWKQNSVKTGIRDRTTEYIVSENSWPLFLYENYQVNSDDLEEGLLKSKLLVLAFKAVFTSPSSAREAEGDGDGADVLENNRRARLRSDQTKVKTCVASIINMKKVTPRAIAYVVCQVRFALSSVLSWRTVDADFDYEAFWCNIVDFFEDTPGPVTRRKVEKLLEWWTR
;
A
#
# COMPACT_ATOMS: atom_id res chain seq x y z
N MET A 1 17.93 -13.78 -4.52
CA MET A 1 19.33 -13.84 -4.99
C MET A 1 20.23 -13.60 -3.78
N PRO A 2 21.29 -14.39 -3.56
CA PRO A 2 22.11 -14.26 -2.36
C PRO A 2 23.17 -13.15 -2.48
N THR A 3 23.37 -12.37 -1.42
CA THR A 3 24.51 -11.45 -1.27
C THR A 3 25.76 -12.19 -0.72
N SER A 4 26.96 -11.62 -0.87
CA SER A 4 28.21 -12.31 -0.48
C SER A 4 28.34 -12.49 1.05
N SER A 5 29.03 -13.55 1.49
CA SER A 5 29.24 -13.81 2.94
C SER A 5 30.04 -12.74 3.65
N LYS A 6 30.98 -12.13 2.93
CA LYS A 6 31.76 -10.99 3.42
C LYS A 6 30.88 -9.76 3.61
N ALA A 7 29.94 -9.50 2.70
CA ALA A 7 29.03 -8.36 2.79
C ALA A 7 28.02 -8.50 3.96
N ARG A 8 27.50 -9.72 4.21
CA ARG A 8 26.59 -9.98 5.33
C ARG A 8 27.22 -9.73 6.70
N ALA A 9 28.38 -10.34 6.97
CA ALA A 9 29.06 -10.20 8.24
C ALA A 9 29.37 -8.72 8.57
N LYS A 10 29.71 -7.93 7.54
CA LYS A 10 29.98 -6.49 7.68
C LYS A 10 28.73 -5.67 7.98
N ARG A 11 27.57 -5.99 7.38
CA ARG A 11 26.31 -5.31 7.72
C ARG A 11 25.95 -5.53 9.18
N ARG A 12 26.12 -6.77 9.68
CA ARG A 12 25.78 -7.13 11.07
C ARG A 12 26.66 -6.41 12.09
N ILE A 13 27.97 -6.31 11.81
CA ILE A 13 28.90 -5.53 12.64
C ILE A 13 28.48 -4.06 12.68
N ALA A 14 28.12 -3.49 11.53
CA ALA A 14 27.73 -2.08 11.46
C ALA A 14 26.38 -1.77 12.13
N VAL A 15 25.42 -2.70 12.13
CA VAL A 15 24.17 -2.53 12.90
C VAL A 15 24.48 -2.44 14.40
N LEU A 16 25.38 -3.29 14.90
CA LEU A 16 25.81 -3.27 16.31
C LEU A 16 26.66 -2.04 16.65
N GLU A 17 27.50 -1.59 15.72
CA GLU A 17 28.27 -0.35 15.86
C GLU A 17 27.36 0.88 15.83
N GLU A 18 26.33 0.92 14.98
CA GLU A 18 25.33 2.00 14.94
C GLU A 18 24.46 2.04 16.20
N GLU A 19 24.08 0.90 16.79
CA GLU A 19 23.41 0.87 18.10
C GLU A 19 24.27 1.54 19.19
N LEU A 20 25.60 1.38 19.12
CA LEU A 20 26.55 2.04 20.02
C LEU A 20 26.78 3.51 19.67
N GLU A 21 26.68 3.87 18.39
CA GLU A 21 26.97 5.20 17.86
C GLU A 21 25.75 6.13 17.87
N MET A 22 24.53 5.58 17.87
CA MET A 22 23.26 6.28 18.15
C MET A 22 23.24 6.97 19.53
N ILE A 23 24.20 6.64 20.41
CA ILE A 23 24.46 7.33 21.69
C ILE A 23 25.23 8.66 21.50
N ARG A 24 25.81 8.92 20.31
CA ARG A 24 26.67 10.09 20.05
C ARG A 24 26.27 10.81 18.76
N GLN A 25 25.91 12.08 18.92
CA GLN A 25 25.23 12.89 17.91
C GLN A 25 26.06 13.35 16.69
N GLU A 26 25.25 13.93 15.78
CA GLU A 26 25.27 14.33 14.36
C GLU A 26 26.41 15.12 13.66
N LYS A 27 26.24 15.12 12.30
CA LYS A 27 26.52 16.11 11.22
C LYS A 27 27.73 15.77 10.32
N GLY A 28 27.75 15.99 8.99
CA GLY A 28 26.83 16.53 7.99
C GLY A 28 27.56 16.63 6.62
N GLY A 29 26.83 16.49 5.49
CA GLY A 29 27.32 16.74 4.11
C GLY A 29 26.93 15.65 3.08
N LYS A 30 26.14 16.03 2.04
CA LYS A 30 25.87 15.33 0.72
C LYS A 30 24.47 15.71 0.20
N GLN A 31 24.29 16.84 -0.50
CA GLN A 31 22.94 17.29 -0.95
C GLN A 31 22.37 16.49 -2.15
N ARG A 32 23.20 16.12 -3.15
CA ARG A 32 22.73 15.61 -4.46
C ARG A 32 22.43 14.10 -4.49
N LYS A 33 23.19 13.28 -3.76
CA LYS A 33 22.95 11.83 -3.61
C LYS A 33 21.75 11.52 -2.71
N THR A 34 21.49 12.38 -1.71
CA THR A 34 20.34 12.26 -0.80
C THR A 34 19.01 12.32 -1.56
N THR A 35 18.90 13.17 -2.57
CA THR A 35 17.69 13.29 -3.41
C THR A 35 17.37 12.01 -4.20
N PHE A 36 18.39 11.25 -4.63
CA PHE A 36 18.17 10.00 -5.37
C PHE A 36 17.49 8.95 -4.50
N TYR A 37 18.06 8.62 -3.33
CA TYR A 37 17.50 7.59 -2.45
C TYR A 37 16.11 7.97 -1.92
N VAL A 38 15.90 9.24 -1.59
CA VAL A 38 14.56 9.73 -1.23
C VAL A 38 13.58 9.54 -2.40
N SER A 39 13.99 9.86 -3.63
CA SER A 39 13.13 9.65 -4.81
C SER A 39 12.83 8.17 -5.06
N GLN A 40 13.82 7.29 -4.96
CA GLN A 40 13.64 5.83 -5.13
C GLN A 40 12.75 5.24 -4.03
N GLY A 41 12.89 5.74 -2.80
CA GLY A 41 12.11 5.31 -1.65
C GLY A 41 10.60 5.49 -1.84
N ARG A 42 10.17 6.45 -2.67
CA ARG A 42 8.75 6.71 -2.95
C ARG A 42 7.99 5.51 -3.55
N ALA A 43 8.71 4.50 -4.06
CA ALA A 43 8.11 3.26 -4.56
C ALA A 43 7.81 2.24 -3.45
N ILE A 44 8.51 2.29 -2.32
CA ILE A 44 8.55 1.20 -1.33
C ILE A 44 7.19 0.97 -0.68
N ARG A 45 6.57 2.01 -0.08
CA ARG A 45 5.23 1.85 0.53
C ARG A 45 4.15 1.47 -0.48
N ARG A 46 4.32 1.91 -1.73
CA ARG A 46 3.34 1.71 -2.80
C ARG A 46 3.41 0.33 -3.44
N LEU A 47 4.61 -0.24 -3.58
CA LEU A 47 4.83 -1.45 -4.38
C LEU A 47 5.43 -2.63 -3.61
N VAL A 48 6.09 -2.37 -2.47
CA VAL A 48 6.89 -3.37 -1.76
C VAL A 48 6.29 -3.72 -0.41
N VAL A 49 6.19 -2.77 0.52
CA VAL A 49 5.71 -3.06 1.88
C VAL A 49 5.21 -1.81 2.58
N LEU A 50 4.06 -1.92 3.25
CA LEU A 50 3.44 -0.79 3.93
C LEU A 50 3.96 -0.58 5.37
N TYR A 51 4.25 -1.67 6.10
CA TYR A 51 4.56 -1.62 7.53
C TYR A 51 6.04 -1.88 7.86
N HIS A 52 6.64 -2.94 7.32
CA HIS A 52 8.05 -3.29 7.60
C HIS A 52 9.08 -2.30 7.06
N SER A 53 10.26 -2.32 7.68
CA SER A 53 11.41 -1.53 7.23
C SER A 53 12.20 -2.24 6.12
N VAL A 54 13.06 -1.49 5.43
CA VAL A 54 13.96 -2.07 4.42
C VAL A 54 15.00 -2.97 5.09
N GLU A 55 15.40 -2.56 6.28
CA GLU A 55 16.36 -3.20 7.15
C GLU A 55 15.87 -4.58 7.60
N ASP A 56 14.61 -4.72 8.02
CA ASP A 56 14.02 -6.01 8.42
C ASP A 56 14.02 -7.01 7.26
N MET A 57 13.66 -6.56 6.06
CA MET A 57 13.66 -7.40 4.87
C MET A 57 15.07 -7.86 4.49
N ILE A 58 16.07 -6.98 4.61
CA ILE A 58 17.48 -7.32 4.37
C ILE A 58 17.98 -8.32 5.42
N ALA A 59 17.68 -8.06 6.70
CA ALA A 59 18.09 -8.90 7.82
C ALA A 59 17.53 -10.33 7.69
N GLU A 60 16.25 -10.45 7.32
CA GLU A 60 15.64 -11.76 7.09
C GLU A 60 16.27 -12.52 5.91
N ASN A 61 16.52 -11.83 4.79
CA ASN A 61 17.21 -12.45 3.66
C ASN A 61 18.64 -12.89 4.03
N ASP A 62 19.34 -12.12 4.85
CA ASP A 62 20.66 -12.46 5.36
C ASP A 62 20.61 -13.68 6.29
N ARG A 63 19.63 -13.73 7.21
CA ARG A 63 19.36 -14.88 8.10
C ARG A 63 19.15 -16.17 7.30
N ARG A 64 18.30 -16.16 6.26
CA ARG A 64 18.02 -17.36 5.45
C ARG A 64 19.25 -17.92 4.76
N TYR A 65 20.18 -17.06 4.37
CA TYR A 65 21.43 -17.52 3.81
C TYR A 65 22.35 -18.11 4.88
N GLU A 66 22.51 -17.43 6.02
CA GLU A 66 23.40 -17.87 7.11
C GLU A 66 23.00 -19.25 7.64
N PHE A 67 21.70 -19.50 7.76
CA PHE A 67 21.16 -20.72 8.37
C PHE A 67 20.54 -21.70 7.36
N ARG A 68 21.02 -21.70 6.09
CA ARG A 68 20.52 -22.51 4.94
C ARG A 68 19.49 -23.59 5.31
N SER A 69 18.21 -23.22 5.30
CA SER A 69 17.04 -24.11 5.49
C SER A 69 16.97 -24.95 6.77
N SER A 70 17.87 -24.81 7.74
CA SER A 70 17.90 -25.66 8.95
C SER A 70 16.94 -25.22 10.06
N LEU A 71 16.17 -24.17 9.84
CA LEU A 71 15.20 -23.62 10.78
C LEU A 71 13.86 -23.42 10.08
N GLU A 72 12.78 -23.94 10.68
CA GLU A 72 11.42 -23.54 10.32
C GLU A 72 11.32 -22.02 10.37
N SER A 73 10.72 -21.42 9.34
CA SER A 73 10.51 -19.98 9.29
C SER A 73 9.09 -19.65 9.75
N THR A 74 8.94 -18.58 10.51
CA THR A 74 7.61 -18.10 10.89
C THR A 74 6.92 -17.46 9.69
N ALA A 75 5.58 -17.34 9.73
CA ALA A 75 4.82 -16.64 8.69
C ALA A 75 5.33 -15.20 8.48
N GLU A 76 5.75 -14.52 9.55
CA GLU A 76 6.29 -13.18 9.48
C GLU A 76 7.66 -13.14 8.77
N GLN A 77 8.53 -14.11 9.06
CA GLN A 77 9.80 -14.26 8.34
C GLN A 77 9.57 -14.55 6.85
N ASP A 78 8.56 -15.34 6.48
CA ASP A 78 8.21 -15.57 5.08
C ASP A 78 7.71 -14.29 4.40
N ARG A 79 6.91 -13.47 5.08
CA ARG A 79 6.47 -12.17 4.56
C ARG A 79 7.62 -11.20 4.36
N LEU A 80 8.54 -11.09 5.31
CA LEU A 80 9.75 -10.28 5.17
C LEU A 80 10.61 -10.74 4.00
N GLN A 81 10.74 -12.05 3.79
CA GLN A 81 11.45 -12.59 2.64
C GLN A 81 10.75 -12.27 1.30
N ARG A 82 9.42 -12.42 1.22
CA ARG A 82 8.64 -12.00 0.04
C ARG A 82 8.82 -10.50 -0.22
N GLY A 83 8.81 -9.69 0.85
CA GLY A 83 9.10 -8.26 0.80
C GLY A 83 10.49 -7.97 0.24
N TYR A 84 11.53 -8.69 0.67
CA TYR A 84 12.88 -8.54 0.11
C TYR A 84 12.91 -8.88 -1.39
N VAL A 85 12.26 -9.96 -1.81
CA VAL A 85 12.18 -10.34 -3.22
C VAL A 85 11.53 -9.22 -4.03
N GLU A 86 10.41 -8.66 -3.58
CA GLU A 86 9.76 -7.52 -4.24
C GLU A 86 10.62 -6.25 -4.20
N LEU A 87 11.31 -5.97 -3.10
CA LEU A 87 12.24 -4.85 -2.99
C LEU A 87 13.32 -4.92 -4.08
N THR A 88 13.90 -6.10 -4.32
CA THR A 88 14.91 -6.30 -5.36
C THR A 88 14.34 -6.23 -6.78
N ARG A 89 13.05 -6.51 -6.97
CA ARG A 89 12.37 -6.32 -8.26
C ARG A 89 12.13 -4.84 -8.55
N VAL A 90 11.67 -4.09 -7.54
CA VAL A 90 11.35 -2.66 -7.65
C VAL A 90 12.63 -1.81 -7.71
N LEU A 91 13.66 -2.18 -6.95
CA LEU A 91 14.95 -1.50 -6.90
C LEU A 91 16.11 -2.47 -7.24
N PRO A 92 16.28 -2.88 -8.50
CA PRO A 92 17.32 -3.88 -8.88
C PRO A 92 18.74 -3.47 -8.47
N TRP A 93 19.06 -2.18 -8.61
CA TRP A 93 20.36 -1.62 -8.23
C TRP A 93 20.68 -1.81 -6.75
N LEU A 94 19.66 -1.95 -5.88
CA LEU A 94 19.86 -2.13 -4.45
C LEU A 94 20.48 -3.49 -4.17
N HIS A 95 20.05 -4.54 -4.89
CA HIS A 95 20.60 -5.87 -4.73
C HIS A 95 22.10 -5.92 -5.10
N GLU A 96 22.47 -5.32 -6.23
CA GLU A 96 23.87 -5.22 -6.68
C GLU A 96 24.73 -4.52 -5.63
N ARG A 97 24.26 -3.37 -5.12
CA ARG A 97 24.99 -2.63 -4.07
C ARG A 97 25.11 -3.36 -2.74
N LEU A 98 24.14 -4.20 -2.38
CA LEU A 98 24.22 -5.02 -1.17
C LEU A 98 25.24 -6.17 -1.31
N GLY A 99 25.67 -6.52 -2.52
CA GLY A 99 26.67 -7.56 -2.78
C GLY A 99 28.11 -7.16 -2.48
N ASP A 100 28.43 -5.87 -2.60
CA ASP A 100 29.80 -5.33 -2.76
C ASP A 100 30.29 -4.46 -1.58
N LEU A 101 29.73 -4.61 -0.37
CA LEU A 101 30.03 -3.69 0.76
C LEU A 101 31.38 -3.97 1.47
N ASP A 102 32.18 -2.93 1.68
CA ASP A 102 33.29 -2.82 2.65
C ASP A 102 32.90 -2.12 3.96
N GLN A 103 33.80 -2.05 4.96
CA GLN A 103 33.47 -1.60 6.33
C GLN A 103 32.94 -0.15 6.38
N GLY A 104 33.52 0.75 5.59
CA GLY A 104 33.00 2.11 5.40
C GLY A 104 31.72 2.19 4.57
N ASP A 105 31.31 1.12 3.88
CA ASP A 105 30.08 1.09 3.08
C ASP A 105 28.83 0.75 3.90
N SER A 106 28.99 0.22 5.11
CA SER A 106 27.87 -0.15 5.97
C SER A 106 27.15 1.06 6.58
N GLU A 107 27.89 2.05 7.10
CA GLU A 107 27.31 3.32 7.58
C GLU A 107 26.68 4.09 6.41
N ASP A 108 27.32 4.08 5.23
CA ASP A 108 26.74 4.65 4.01
C ASP A 108 25.48 3.89 3.58
N MET A 109 25.34 2.59 3.87
CA MET A 109 24.13 1.81 3.61
C MET A 109 22.98 2.16 4.58
N LEU A 110 23.24 2.27 5.88
CA LEU A 110 22.22 2.69 6.86
C LEU A 110 21.68 4.08 6.52
N ARG A 111 22.57 5.01 6.12
CA ARG A 111 22.18 6.32 5.60
C ARG A 111 21.33 6.23 4.32
N LYS A 112 21.59 5.27 3.43
CA LYS A 112 20.76 5.03 2.23
C LYS A 112 19.39 4.48 2.61
N ALA A 113 19.32 3.49 3.50
CA ALA A 113 18.08 2.91 3.98
C ALA A 113 17.19 3.95 4.68
N SER A 114 17.79 4.79 5.54
CA SER A 114 17.13 5.95 6.14
C SER A 114 16.54 6.90 5.08
N ASN A 115 17.29 7.20 4.01
CA ASN A 115 16.79 8.06 2.93
C ASN A 115 15.69 7.38 2.09
N LEU A 116 15.78 6.07 1.86
CA LEU A 116 14.71 5.29 1.23
C LEU A 116 13.44 5.34 2.08
N LYS A 117 13.56 5.13 3.40
CA LYS A 117 12.44 5.24 4.35
C LYS A 117 11.82 6.64 4.33
N LYS A 118 12.63 7.70 4.37
CA LYS A 118 12.14 9.09 4.26
C LYS A 118 11.33 9.29 2.98
N GLY A 119 11.82 8.81 1.84
CA GLY A 119 11.10 8.83 0.57
C GLY A 119 9.77 8.08 0.60
N ALA A 120 9.80 6.88 1.18
CA ALA A 120 8.66 5.98 1.31
C ALA A 120 7.54 6.61 2.16
N ASP A 121 7.90 7.15 3.33
CA ASP A 121 6.96 7.76 4.27
C ASP A 121 6.43 9.10 3.75
N ALA A 122 7.28 9.92 3.10
CA ALA A 122 6.84 11.16 2.46
C ALA A 122 5.83 10.90 1.34
N ALA A 123 6.11 9.92 0.47
CA ALA A 123 5.17 9.51 -0.57
C ALA A 123 3.82 9.06 0.00
N ARG A 124 3.84 8.25 1.06
CA ARG A 124 2.61 7.82 1.73
C ARG A 124 1.86 8.99 2.34
N GLY A 125 2.57 9.94 2.95
CA GLY A 125 1.99 11.16 3.51
C GLY A 125 1.29 12.01 2.45
N ASP A 126 1.94 12.24 1.31
CA ASP A 126 1.38 12.97 0.16
C ASP A 126 0.07 12.33 -0.33
N ASP A 127 0.08 11.00 -0.52
CA ASP A 127 -1.08 10.23 -0.99
C ASP A 127 -2.21 10.27 0.04
N THR A 128 -1.87 10.09 1.33
CA THR A 128 -2.82 10.13 2.44
C THR A 128 -3.54 11.47 2.51
N SER A 129 -2.78 12.57 2.38
CA SER A 129 -3.34 13.92 2.41
C SER A 129 -4.31 14.13 1.24
N SER A 130 -3.89 13.75 0.04
CA SER A 130 -4.67 13.91 -1.19
C SER A 130 -5.95 13.07 -1.18
N LEU A 131 -5.85 11.79 -0.79
CA LEU A 131 -6.98 10.87 -0.81
C LEU A 131 -8.04 11.20 0.26
N LYS A 132 -7.66 11.80 1.40
CA LYS A 132 -8.64 12.27 2.39
C LYS A 132 -9.67 13.22 1.77
N GLU A 133 -9.23 14.13 0.91
CA GLU A 133 -10.12 15.09 0.25
C GLU A 133 -10.86 14.45 -0.92
N LEU A 134 -10.13 13.75 -1.80
CA LEU A 134 -10.69 13.15 -3.01
C LEU A 134 -11.77 12.11 -2.72
N VAL A 135 -11.55 11.22 -1.75
CA VAL A 135 -12.53 10.19 -1.39
C VAL A 135 -13.83 10.82 -0.88
N ALA A 136 -13.76 11.89 -0.08
CA ALA A 136 -14.96 12.60 0.35
C ALA A 136 -15.72 13.22 -0.84
N THR A 137 -14.99 13.82 -1.79
CA THR A 137 -15.58 14.35 -3.02
C THR A 137 -16.26 13.26 -3.85
N TRP A 138 -15.60 12.12 -4.08
CA TRP A 138 -16.16 11.02 -4.87
C TRP A 138 -17.39 10.40 -4.21
N VAL A 139 -17.36 10.17 -2.90
CA VAL A 139 -18.52 9.66 -2.16
C VAL A 139 -19.69 10.66 -2.23
N ASN A 140 -19.43 11.96 -2.13
CA ASN A 140 -20.48 12.97 -2.29
C ASN A 140 -21.10 12.98 -3.69
N GLN A 141 -20.28 12.81 -4.73
CA GLN A 141 -20.74 12.79 -6.12
C GLN A 141 -21.59 11.55 -6.42
N GLU A 142 -21.14 10.39 -5.95
CA GLU A 142 -21.75 9.09 -6.25
C GLU A 142 -23.02 8.85 -5.44
N PHE A 143 -23.00 9.11 -4.13
CA PHE A 143 -24.09 8.75 -3.23
C PHE A 143 -24.99 9.92 -2.82
N ARG A 144 -24.52 11.16 -3.00
CA ARG A 144 -25.22 12.40 -2.59
C ARG A 144 -25.84 12.31 -1.18
N PRO A 145 -25.05 11.95 -0.15
CA PRO A 145 -25.55 11.78 1.21
C PRO A 145 -26.06 13.10 1.78
N SER A 146 -26.99 13.03 2.73
CA SER A 146 -27.47 14.19 3.48
C SER A 146 -27.21 13.99 4.98
N PRO A 147 -26.33 14.80 5.60
CA PRO A 147 -25.49 15.85 5.01
C PRO A 147 -24.33 15.29 4.15
N LEU A 148 -23.78 16.14 3.27
CA LEU A 148 -22.58 15.82 2.52
C LEU A 148 -21.36 15.64 3.44
N ILE A 149 -20.45 14.75 3.06
CA ILE A 149 -19.17 14.58 3.75
C ILE A 149 -18.32 15.82 3.52
N LYS A 150 -17.88 16.47 4.59
CA LYS A 150 -16.95 17.59 4.49
C LYS A 150 -15.53 17.07 4.31
N SER A 151 -14.85 17.54 3.26
CA SER A 151 -13.49 17.09 2.93
C SER A 151 -12.45 17.42 4.01
N ASN A 152 -12.64 18.49 4.77
CA ASN A 152 -11.74 18.95 5.83
C ASN A 152 -12.09 18.43 7.25
N GLU A 153 -13.28 17.85 7.46
CA GLU A 153 -13.72 17.35 8.77
C GLU A 153 -13.73 15.81 8.76
N LYS A 154 -12.60 15.21 9.13
CA LYS A 154 -12.49 13.73 9.11
C LYS A 154 -13.25 13.07 10.27
N TYR A 155 -13.38 13.74 11.42
CA TYR A 155 -14.02 13.19 12.62
C TYR A 155 -15.51 12.84 12.43
N SER A 156 -16.20 13.48 11.48
CA SER A 156 -17.60 13.22 11.15
C SER A 156 -17.79 12.07 10.15
N ARG A 157 -16.71 11.39 9.74
CA ARG A 157 -16.71 10.20 8.89
C ARG A 157 -16.77 8.92 9.75
N GLY A 158 -16.32 7.79 9.19
CA GLY A 158 -16.39 6.50 9.87
C GLY A 158 -17.82 6.06 10.15
N PHE A 159 -18.02 5.29 11.21
CA PHE A 159 -19.35 4.75 11.57
C PHE A 159 -20.33 5.81 12.10
N ALA A 160 -19.86 7.02 12.43
CA ALA A 160 -20.74 8.15 12.77
C ALA A 160 -21.50 8.68 11.54
N SER A 161 -20.93 8.54 10.34
CA SER A 161 -21.60 8.87 9.08
C SER A 161 -22.27 7.62 8.52
N ASP A 162 -23.55 7.71 8.15
CA ASP A 162 -24.29 6.58 7.60
C ASP A 162 -23.67 6.05 6.30
N ILE A 163 -23.20 6.93 5.41
CA ILE A 163 -22.60 6.52 4.14
C ILE A 163 -21.19 5.94 4.31
N CYS A 164 -20.34 6.56 5.15
CA CYS A 164 -19.00 6.01 5.42
C CYS A 164 -19.11 4.71 6.19
N GLY A 165 -20.04 4.62 7.15
CA GLY A 165 -20.33 3.41 7.89
C GLY A 165 -20.79 2.27 6.98
N MET A 166 -21.69 2.54 6.03
CA MET A 166 -22.11 1.57 5.01
C MET A 166 -20.92 1.04 4.19
N LEU A 167 -20.05 1.94 3.72
CA LEU A 167 -18.87 1.58 2.93
C LEU A 167 -17.82 0.81 3.74
N LEU A 168 -17.67 1.10 5.03
CA LEU A 168 -16.73 0.44 5.94
C LEU A 168 -17.29 -0.84 6.57
N CYS A 169 -18.60 -1.04 6.53
CA CYS A 169 -19.27 -2.19 7.11
C CYS A 169 -18.74 -3.48 6.43
N PRO A 170 -18.40 -4.51 7.22
CA PRO A 170 -18.20 -5.85 6.72
C PRO A 170 -19.32 -6.28 5.78
N ALA A 171 -18.94 -6.85 4.63
CA ALA A 171 -19.81 -7.24 3.53
C ALA A 171 -20.86 -8.29 3.94
N GLU A 172 -20.55 -9.10 4.95
CA GLU A 172 -21.45 -10.08 5.53
C GLU A 172 -22.62 -9.48 6.32
N TRP A 173 -22.57 -8.18 6.64
CA TRP A 173 -23.60 -7.50 7.42
C TRP A 173 -24.35 -6.46 6.59
N ASP A 174 -25.68 -6.46 6.75
CA ASP A 174 -26.54 -5.46 6.11
C ASP A 174 -26.60 -4.19 6.97
N TRP A 175 -25.86 -3.16 6.54
CA TRP A 175 -25.86 -1.85 7.18
C TRP A 175 -27.25 -1.20 7.27
N LYS A 176 -28.27 -1.63 6.51
CA LYS A 176 -29.63 -1.13 6.67
C LYS A 176 -30.28 -1.55 7.99
N GLN A 177 -29.80 -2.63 8.61
CA GLN A 177 -30.32 -3.11 9.88
C GLN A 177 -29.84 -2.24 11.03
N ASN A 178 -30.77 -1.74 11.85
CA ASN A 178 -30.43 -0.86 12.96
C ASN A 178 -29.58 -1.57 14.03
N SER A 179 -29.77 -2.89 14.22
CA SER A 179 -28.94 -3.72 15.09
C SER A 179 -27.47 -3.69 14.68
N VAL A 180 -27.17 -3.80 13.38
CA VAL A 180 -25.81 -3.72 12.84
C VAL A 180 -25.22 -2.32 13.09
N LYS A 181 -25.96 -1.27 12.75
CA LYS A 181 -25.49 0.12 12.96
C LYS A 181 -25.17 0.39 14.42
N THR A 182 -26.10 0.07 15.33
CA THR A 182 -25.93 0.29 16.76
C THR A 182 -24.83 -0.60 17.31
N GLY A 183 -24.80 -1.89 16.97
CA GLY A 183 -23.78 -2.83 17.41
C GLY A 183 -22.36 -2.41 17.07
N ILE A 184 -22.14 -1.97 15.82
CA ILE A 184 -20.82 -1.48 15.38
C ILE A 184 -20.45 -0.16 16.09
N ARG A 185 -21.41 0.77 16.23
CA ARG A 185 -21.17 2.07 16.89
C ARG A 185 -20.86 1.92 18.37
N ASP A 186 -21.54 0.99 19.04
CA ASP A 186 -21.40 0.71 20.47
C ASP A 186 -20.28 -0.31 20.76
N ARG A 187 -19.70 -0.91 19.70
CA ARG A 187 -18.64 -1.92 19.76
C ARG A 187 -19.03 -3.16 20.57
N THR A 188 -20.20 -3.71 20.26
CA THR A 188 -20.64 -4.96 20.89
C THR A 188 -19.84 -6.14 20.35
N THR A 189 -19.79 -7.23 21.12
CA THR A 189 -19.01 -8.43 20.76
C THR A 189 -19.56 -9.14 19.52
N GLU A 190 -20.83 -8.93 19.17
CA GLU A 190 -21.48 -9.50 17.99
C GLU A 190 -21.13 -8.78 16.69
N TYR A 191 -20.69 -7.51 16.77
CA TYR A 191 -20.48 -6.64 15.61
C TYR A 191 -19.10 -5.99 15.60
N ILE A 192 -18.06 -6.80 15.80
CA ILE A 192 -16.66 -6.38 15.76
C ILE A 192 -16.19 -6.23 14.31
N VAL A 193 -15.92 -4.99 13.88
CA VAL A 193 -15.31 -4.74 12.57
C VAL A 193 -13.80 -5.00 12.63
N SER A 194 -13.39 -6.22 12.33
CA SER A 194 -11.98 -6.64 12.28
C SER A 194 -11.40 -6.63 10.86
N GLU A 195 -10.08 -6.78 10.77
CA GLU A 195 -9.31 -6.92 9.54
C GLU A 195 -9.58 -8.20 8.74
N ASN A 196 -10.27 -9.17 9.34
CA ASN A 196 -10.54 -10.47 8.73
C ASN A 196 -11.83 -10.47 7.89
N SER A 197 -12.55 -9.34 7.87
CA SER A 197 -13.77 -9.15 7.11
C SER A 197 -13.60 -8.10 6.02
N TRP A 198 -14.14 -8.37 4.83
CA TRP A 198 -14.04 -7.45 3.70
C TRP A 198 -15.06 -6.32 3.81
N PRO A 199 -14.65 -5.04 3.84
CA PRO A 199 -15.58 -3.93 3.85
C PRO A 199 -16.26 -3.73 2.49
N LEU A 200 -17.49 -3.24 2.50
CA LEU A 200 -18.31 -3.07 1.30
C LEU A 200 -17.66 -2.21 0.20
N PHE A 201 -16.82 -1.23 0.57
CA PHE A 201 -16.12 -0.38 -0.39
C PHE A 201 -15.15 -1.14 -1.30
N LEU A 202 -14.83 -2.42 -1.03
CA LEU A 202 -14.02 -3.23 -1.93
C LEU A 202 -14.79 -3.75 -3.14
N TYR A 203 -16.11 -3.87 -3.03
CA TYR A 203 -16.94 -4.58 -3.98
C TYR A 203 -17.40 -3.70 -5.13
N GLU A 204 -17.44 -4.27 -6.33
CA GLU A 204 -18.05 -3.70 -7.51
C GLU A 204 -19.50 -3.27 -7.21
N ASN A 205 -19.85 -2.05 -7.60
CA ASN A 205 -21.16 -1.45 -7.34
C ASN A 205 -21.60 -1.44 -5.86
N TYR A 206 -20.69 -1.70 -4.91
CA TYR A 206 -20.95 -1.78 -3.48
C TYR A 206 -22.05 -2.82 -3.15
N GLN A 207 -22.01 -3.95 -3.85
CA GLN A 207 -22.93 -5.07 -3.66
C GLN A 207 -22.16 -6.38 -3.51
N VAL A 208 -22.73 -7.28 -2.72
CA VAL A 208 -22.11 -8.56 -2.38
C VAL A 208 -23.04 -9.67 -2.86
N ASN A 209 -22.50 -10.63 -3.60
CA ASN A 209 -23.23 -11.86 -3.90
C ASN A 209 -23.09 -12.82 -2.71
N SER A 210 -24.20 -13.17 -2.07
CA SER A 210 -24.20 -14.11 -0.95
C SER A 210 -23.77 -15.54 -1.35
N ASP A 211 -23.91 -15.89 -2.63
CA ASP A 211 -23.52 -17.20 -3.16
C ASP A 211 -22.04 -17.24 -3.57
N ASP A 212 -21.42 -16.08 -3.83
CA ASP A 212 -20.00 -15.93 -4.15
C ASP A 212 -19.45 -14.61 -3.59
N LEU A 213 -18.90 -14.66 -2.37
CA LEU A 213 -18.33 -13.50 -1.69
C LEU A 213 -17.05 -12.95 -2.37
N GLU A 214 -16.48 -13.64 -3.36
CA GLU A 214 -15.38 -13.11 -4.16
C GLU A 214 -15.87 -12.37 -5.41
N GLU A 215 -17.16 -12.46 -5.74
CA GLU A 215 -17.72 -11.76 -6.90
C GLU A 215 -17.65 -10.24 -6.69
N GLY A 216 -17.08 -9.53 -7.67
CA GLY A 216 -16.90 -8.08 -7.61
C GLY A 216 -15.86 -7.61 -6.58
N LEU A 217 -15.25 -8.50 -5.80
CA LEU A 217 -14.27 -8.14 -4.78
C LEU A 217 -13.05 -7.44 -5.40
N LEU A 218 -12.61 -6.35 -4.76
CA LEU A 218 -11.49 -5.48 -5.17
C LEU A 218 -11.69 -4.81 -6.54
N LYS A 219 -12.94 -4.54 -6.94
CA LYS A 219 -13.29 -3.87 -8.21
C LYS A 219 -14.16 -2.62 -8.05
N SER A 220 -14.33 -2.10 -6.84
CA SER A 220 -15.15 -0.90 -6.65
C SER A 220 -14.60 0.30 -7.42
N LYS A 221 -15.53 1.17 -7.86
CA LYS A 221 -15.19 2.44 -8.52
C LYS A 221 -14.29 3.30 -7.62
N LEU A 222 -14.54 3.31 -6.31
CA LEU A 222 -13.73 4.07 -5.36
C LEU A 222 -12.26 3.62 -5.33
N LEU A 223 -12.00 2.31 -5.41
CA LEU A 223 -10.64 1.77 -5.51
C LEU A 223 -9.97 2.19 -6.83
N VAL A 224 -10.68 2.12 -7.95
CA VAL A 224 -10.13 2.50 -9.27
C VAL A 224 -9.75 3.99 -9.28
N LEU A 225 -10.62 4.87 -8.77
CA LEU A 225 -10.36 6.30 -8.65
C LEU A 225 -9.16 6.59 -7.75
N ALA A 226 -9.08 5.93 -6.59
CA ALA A 226 -7.97 6.09 -5.66
C ALA A 226 -6.65 5.61 -6.25
N PHE A 227 -6.66 4.48 -6.95
CA PHE A 227 -5.49 3.95 -7.64
C PHE A 227 -4.98 4.94 -8.70
N LYS A 228 -5.88 5.47 -9.54
CA LYS A 228 -5.55 6.50 -10.53
C LYS A 228 -4.97 7.75 -9.84
N ALA A 229 -5.55 8.21 -8.75
CA ALA A 229 -5.01 9.38 -8.02
C ALA A 229 -3.60 9.15 -7.46
N VAL A 230 -3.30 7.95 -6.94
CA VAL A 230 -1.98 7.60 -6.37
C VAL A 230 -0.92 7.42 -7.45
N PHE A 231 -1.24 6.68 -8.52
CA PHE A 231 -0.24 6.20 -9.48
C PHE A 231 -0.20 7.01 -10.77
N THR A 232 -1.24 7.76 -11.12
CA THR A 232 -1.24 8.61 -12.34
C THR A 232 -1.26 10.08 -11.97
N SER A 233 -2.46 10.65 -11.81
CA SER A 233 -2.67 12.00 -11.33
C SER A 233 -4.08 12.16 -10.76
N PRO A 234 -4.32 13.10 -9.82
CA PRO A 234 -5.66 13.44 -9.36
C PRO A 234 -6.60 13.88 -10.49
N SER A 235 -6.08 14.50 -11.56
CA SER A 235 -6.84 14.85 -12.76
C SER A 235 -7.29 13.63 -13.55
N SER A 236 -6.46 12.60 -13.69
CA SER A 236 -6.80 11.36 -14.39
C SER A 236 -7.91 10.57 -13.69
N ALA A 237 -8.06 10.75 -12.37
CA ALA A 237 -9.19 10.19 -11.65
C ALA A 237 -10.52 10.90 -12.03
N ARG A 238 -10.49 12.21 -12.32
CA ARG A 238 -11.68 12.96 -12.78
C ARG A 238 -12.10 12.58 -14.21
N GLU A 239 -11.16 12.17 -15.05
CA GLU A 239 -11.44 11.72 -16.42
C GLU A 239 -11.98 10.27 -16.49
N ALA A 240 -11.83 9.51 -15.40
CA ALA A 240 -12.37 8.16 -15.25
C ALA A 240 -13.86 8.14 -14.84
N GLU A 241 -14.59 9.23 -15.10
CA GLU A 241 -16.02 9.36 -14.85
C GLU A 241 -16.90 8.59 -15.84
N GLY A 242 -16.32 8.00 -16.91
CA GLY A 242 -16.96 6.96 -17.73
C GLY A 242 -17.01 5.61 -17.00
N ASP A 243 -17.99 4.78 -17.34
CA ASP A 243 -18.31 3.47 -16.72
C ASP A 243 -17.08 2.81 -16.08
N GLY A 244 -17.14 2.54 -14.76
CA GLY A 244 -16.04 2.09 -13.92
C GLY A 244 -15.51 0.68 -14.23
N ASP A 245 -15.32 0.37 -15.51
CA ASP A 245 -14.99 -0.93 -16.08
C ASP A 245 -13.53 -1.36 -15.89
N GLY A 246 -12.72 -0.53 -15.21
CA GLY A 246 -11.30 -0.80 -15.00
C GLY A 246 -10.44 -0.63 -16.25
N ALA A 247 -11.00 -0.22 -17.40
CA ALA A 247 -10.23 0.01 -18.61
C ALA A 247 -9.32 1.24 -18.46
N ASP A 248 -8.09 1.10 -18.91
CA ASP A 248 -7.08 2.14 -19.06
C ASP A 248 -6.58 2.76 -17.75
N VAL A 249 -6.46 1.98 -16.65
CA VAL A 249 -5.88 2.47 -15.37
C VAL A 249 -4.48 3.06 -15.57
N LEU A 250 -3.70 2.48 -16.49
CA LEU A 250 -2.37 2.95 -16.86
C LEU A 250 -2.33 3.61 -18.27
N GLU A 251 -3.31 3.38 -19.16
CA GLU A 251 -3.27 3.82 -20.57
C GLU A 251 -3.65 5.29 -20.82
N ASN A 252 -4.41 5.96 -19.94
CA ASN A 252 -4.71 7.40 -20.09
C ASN A 252 -3.44 8.28 -20.20
N ASN A 253 -2.29 7.75 -19.80
CA ASN A 253 -0.97 8.38 -19.95
C ASN A 253 -0.45 8.43 -21.40
N ARG A 254 -0.87 7.52 -22.30
CA ARG A 254 -0.45 7.49 -23.71
C ARG A 254 -1.17 8.55 -24.54
N ARG A 255 -2.48 8.76 -24.31
CA ARG A 255 -3.28 9.76 -25.04
C ARG A 255 -2.86 11.20 -24.72
N ALA A 256 -2.48 11.49 -23.48
CA ALA A 256 -1.96 12.81 -23.09
C ALA A 256 -0.63 13.17 -23.81
N ARG A 257 0.22 12.17 -24.11
CA ARG A 257 1.46 12.38 -24.89
C ARG A 257 1.22 12.74 -26.35
N LEU A 258 0.09 12.31 -26.94
CA LEU A 258 -0.22 12.54 -28.36
C LEU A 258 -0.92 13.89 -28.62
N ARG A 259 -1.43 14.57 -27.57
CA ARG A 259 -2.19 15.83 -27.73
C ARG A 259 -1.39 17.10 -27.40
N SER A 260 -0.18 17.00 -26.87
CA SER A 260 0.60 18.14 -26.37
C SER A 260 1.92 18.26 -27.11
N ASP A 261 1.94 19.06 -28.17
CA ASP A 261 3.18 19.39 -28.88
C ASP A 261 3.99 20.51 -28.19
N GLN A 262 3.52 21.07 -27.06
CA GLN A 262 4.22 22.22 -26.42
C GLN A 262 4.19 22.31 -24.89
N THR A 263 3.67 21.31 -24.14
CA THR A 263 3.70 21.37 -22.67
C THR A 263 4.41 20.14 -22.10
N LYS A 264 5.51 20.35 -21.35
CA LYS A 264 6.22 19.30 -20.60
C LYS A 264 5.21 18.58 -19.70
N VAL A 265 4.74 17.41 -20.14
CA VAL A 265 3.84 16.57 -19.35
C VAL A 265 4.59 16.16 -18.09
N LYS A 266 4.09 16.52 -16.91
CA LYS A 266 4.60 16.01 -15.63
C LYS A 266 4.57 14.48 -15.71
N THR A 267 5.72 13.82 -15.60
CA THR A 267 5.81 12.36 -15.53
C THR A 267 4.92 11.87 -14.38
N CYS A 268 4.00 10.95 -14.68
CA CYS A 268 3.09 10.41 -13.67
C CYS A 268 3.84 9.51 -12.66
N VAL A 269 3.24 9.29 -11.48
CA VAL A 269 3.91 8.54 -10.39
C VAL A 269 4.32 7.14 -10.84
N ALA A 270 3.47 6.43 -11.58
CA ALA A 270 3.75 5.12 -12.16
C ALA A 270 5.00 5.15 -13.04
N SER A 271 5.17 6.19 -13.86
CA SER A 271 6.38 6.37 -14.67
C SER A 271 7.61 6.69 -13.81
N ILE A 272 7.46 7.45 -12.72
CA ILE A 272 8.56 7.79 -11.80
C ILE A 272 9.07 6.56 -11.07
N ILE A 273 8.17 5.66 -10.66
CA ILE A 273 8.50 4.43 -9.94
C ILE A 273 8.66 3.21 -10.85
N ASN A 274 8.66 3.41 -12.18
CA ASN A 274 8.80 2.37 -13.21
C ASN A 274 7.76 1.23 -13.11
N MET A 275 6.53 1.56 -12.73
CA MET A 275 5.42 0.64 -12.67
C MET A 275 4.84 0.38 -14.06
N LYS A 276 4.93 -0.86 -14.52
CA LYS A 276 4.47 -1.29 -15.87
C LYS A 276 3.13 -2.03 -15.87
N LYS A 277 2.77 -2.63 -14.75
CA LYS A 277 1.54 -3.38 -14.53
C LYS A 277 1.05 -3.13 -13.11
N VAL A 278 -0.25 -3.29 -12.88
CA VAL A 278 -0.79 -3.26 -11.51
C VAL A 278 -0.29 -4.48 -10.75
N THR A 279 0.15 -4.26 -9.51
CA THR A 279 0.66 -5.33 -8.63
C THR A 279 -0.28 -5.55 -7.45
N PRO A 280 -0.32 -6.76 -6.87
CA PRO A 280 -1.06 -7.05 -5.65
C PRO A 280 -0.84 -6.02 -4.54
N ARG A 281 0.43 -5.71 -4.25
CA ARG A 281 0.83 -4.81 -3.17
C ARG A 281 0.43 -3.36 -3.42
N ALA A 282 0.32 -2.94 -4.69
CA ALA A 282 -0.22 -1.63 -5.06
C ALA A 282 -1.73 -1.54 -4.80
N ILE A 283 -2.48 -2.60 -5.08
CA ILE A 283 -3.91 -2.68 -4.75
C ILE A 283 -4.08 -2.66 -3.23
N ALA A 284 -3.34 -3.49 -2.49
CA ALA A 284 -3.38 -3.52 -1.02
C ALA A 284 -3.06 -2.14 -0.40
N TYR A 285 -2.06 -1.44 -0.94
CA TYR A 285 -1.74 -0.07 -0.53
C TYR A 285 -2.93 0.89 -0.69
N VAL A 286 -3.57 0.89 -1.87
CA VAL A 286 -4.71 1.75 -2.18
C VAL A 286 -5.91 1.41 -1.30
N VAL A 287 -6.16 0.13 -1.05
CA VAL A 287 -7.23 -0.34 -0.17
C VAL A 287 -7.06 0.23 1.25
N CYS A 288 -5.87 0.12 1.85
CA CYS A 288 -5.60 0.69 3.17
C CYS A 288 -5.78 2.22 3.16
N GLN A 289 -5.35 2.91 2.10
CA GLN A 289 -5.50 4.36 1.96
C GLN A 289 -6.98 4.79 1.88
N VAL A 290 -7.80 4.07 1.11
CA VAL A 290 -9.24 4.36 0.98
C VAL A 290 -9.97 4.08 2.29
N ARG A 291 -9.70 2.94 2.95
CA ARG A 291 -10.25 2.66 4.29
C ARG A 291 -9.91 3.78 5.27
N PHE A 292 -8.64 4.20 5.29
CA PHE A 292 -8.23 5.29 6.14
C PHE A 292 -8.98 6.57 5.78
N ALA A 293 -9.12 6.94 4.50
CA ALA A 293 -9.85 8.14 4.10
C ALA A 293 -11.34 8.11 4.50
N LEU A 294 -11.98 6.94 4.51
CA LEU A 294 -13.37 6.75 4.95
C LEU A 294 -13.53 6.74 6.48
N SER A 295 -12.50 6.35 7.22
CA SER A 295 -12.52 6.31 8.70
C SER A 295 -12.57 7.71 9.33
N SER A 296 -12.89 7.77 10.63
CA SER A 296 -12.85 9.02 11.42
C SER A 296 -11.46 9.33 12.02
N VAL A 297 -10.47 8.46 11.84
CA VAL A 297 -9.15 8.56 12.49
C VAL A 297 -8.32 9.71 11.93
N LEU A 298 -7.83 10.64 12.75
CA LEU A 298 -7.12 11.82 12.22
C LEU A 298 -5.72 11.50 11.67
N SER A 299 -4.99 10.59 12.32
CA SER A 299 -3.61 10.20 12.01
C SER A 299 -3.50 8.70 11.73
N TRP A 300 -2.57 8.33 10.85
CA TRP A 300 -2.33 6.91 10.55
C TRP A 300 -1.79 6.18 11.77
N ARG A 301 -2.35 5.02 12.09
CA ARG A 301 -1.94 4.11 13.16
C ARG A 301 -2.14 2.66 12.72
N THR A 302 -1.36 1.74 13.25
CA THR A 302 -1.49 0.30 12.93
C THR A 302 -2.83 -0.22 13.40
N VAL A 303 -3.18 0.03 14.67
CA VAL A 303 -4.45 -0.41 15.25
C VAL A 303 -5.40 0.77 15.40
N ASP A 304 -6.60 0.63 14.84
CA ASP A 304 -7.70 1.57 14.97
C ASP A 304 -8.90 0.88 15.63
N ALA A 305 -9.02 1.05 16.94
CA ALA A 305 -9.97 0.29 17.75
C ALA A 305 -9.73 -1.21 17.59
N ASP A 306 -10.71 -1.95 17.10
CA ASP A 306 -10.66 -3.40 16.92
C ASP A 306 -10.12 -3.82 15.54
N PHE A 307 -9.64 -2.85 14.74
CA PHE A 307 -9.17 -3.09 13.39
C PHE A 307 -7.66 -2.90 13.28
N ASP A 308 -6.95 -3.95 12.87
CA ASP A 308 -5.51 -3.89 12.59
C ASP A 308 -5.24 -3.68 11.09
N TYR A 309 -4.70 -2.51 10.73
CA TYR A 309 -4.37 -2.21 9.33
C TYR A 309 -3.18 -3.00 8.77
N GLU A 310 -2.23 -3.42 9.62
CA GLU A 310 -1.10 -4.23 9.18
C GLU A 310 -1.57 -5.64 8.83
N ALA A 311 -2.37 -6.24 9.70
CA ALA A 311 -2.99 -7.53 9.42
C ALA A 311 -3.97 -7.43 8.24
N PHE A 312 -4.73 -6.33 8.09
CA PHE A 312 -5.57 -6.11 6.91
C PHE A 312 -4.77 -6.03 5.61
N TRP A 313 -3.65 -5.30 5.62
CA TRP A 313 -2.76 -5.23 4.46
C TRP A 313 -2.21 -6.61 4.11
N CYS A 314 -1.79 -7.38 5.12
CA CYS A 314 -1.34 -8.76 4.95
C CYS A 314 -2.45 -9.64 4.36
N ASN A 315 -3.68 -9.57 4.86
CA ASN A 315 -4.81 -10.35 4.34
C ASN A 315 -5.06 -10.09 2.85
N ILE A 316 -4.94 -8.83 2.40
CA ILE A 316 -5.09 -8.48 0.98
C ILE A 316 -3.91 -9.01 0.16
N VAL A 317 -2.68 -8.87 0.67
CA VAL A 317 -1.49 -9.39 -0.03
C VAL A 317 -1.56 -10.91 -0.14
N ASP A 318 -1.92 -11.60 0.93
CA ASP A 318 -2.02 -13.06 0.97
C ASP A 318 -3.16 -13.56 0.07
N PHE A 319 -4.28 -12.83 -0.06
CA PHE A 319 -5.34 -13.12 -1.06
C PHE A 319 -4.79 -13.22 -2.51
N PHE A 320 -3.80 -12.39 -2.84
CA PHE A 320 -3.17 -12.40 -4.16
C PHE A 320 -1.97 -13.36 -4.26
N GLU A 321 -1.13 -13.42 -3.23
CA GLU A 321 0.17 -14.10 -3.29
C GLU A 321 0.10 -15.57 -2.84
N ASP A 322 -0.76 -15.91 -1.88
CA ASP A 322 -0.91 -17.26 -1.32
C ASP A 322 -2.06 -18.01 -2.02
N THR A 323 -1.82 -18.43 -3.26
CA THR A 323 -2.80 -19.12 -4.11
C THR A 323 -2.64 -20.66 -4.07
N PRO A 324 -3.45 -21.41 -3.27
CA PRO A 324 -3.20 -22.84 -2.98
C PRO A 324 -3.50 -23.79 -4.15
N GLY A 325 -3.94 -23.28 -5.31
CA GLY A 325 -4.20 -24.11 -6.48
C GLY A 325 -4.39 -23.33 -7.79
N PRO A 326 -4.49 -24.06 -8.92
CA PRO A 326 -4.62 -23.45 -10.25
C PRO A 326 -5.90 -22.60 -10.42
N VAL A 327 -6.97 -22.95 -9.72
CA VAL A 327 -8.26 -22.23 -9.81
C VAL A 327 -8.13 -20.84 -9.19
N THR A 328 -7.67 -20.75 -7.94
CA THR A 328 -7.44 -19.48 -7.24
C THR A 328 -6.43 -18.61 -7.98
N ARG A 329 -5.34 -19.22 -8.48
CA ARG A 329 -4.33 -18.51 -9.29
C ARG A 329 -4.94 -17.87 -10.54
N ARG A 330 -5.77 -18.60 -11.29
CA ARG A 330 -6.47 -18.05 -12.47
C ARG A 330 -7.44 -16.92 -12.10
N LYS A 331 -8.13 -17.00 -10.96
CA LYS A 331 -8.99 -15.91 -10.49
C LYS A 331 -8.15 -14.64 -10.23
N VAL A 332 -7.04 -14.79 -9.51
CA VAL A 332 -6.09 -13.69 -9.24
C VAL A 332 -5.51 -13.11 -10.54
N GLU A 333 -5.06 -13.94 -11.47
CA GLU A 333 -4.55 -13.51 -12.77
C GLU A 333 -5.58 -12.68 -13.54
N LYS A 334 -6.83 -13.16 -13.62
CA LYS A 334 -7.93 -12.42 -14.25
C LYS A 334 -8.21 -11.08 -13.58
N LEU A 335 -8.13 -11.02 -12.25
CA LEU A 335 -8.31 -9.77 -11.51
C LEU A 335 -7.17 -8.79 -11.78
N LEU A 336 -5.91 -9.24 -11.79
CA LEU A 336 -4.76 -8.39 -12.12
C LEU A 336 -4.78 -7.93 -13.59
N GLU A 337 -5.25 -8.78 -14.50
CA GLU A 337 -5.51 -8.41 -15.89
C GLU A 337 -6.58 -7.33 -15.97
N TRP A 338 -7.70 -7.48 -15.26
CA TRP A 338 -8.75 -6.46 -15.20
C TRP A 338 -8.21 -5.09 -14.75
N TRP A 339 -7.35 -5.08 -13.72
CA TRP A 339 -6.70 -3.85 -13.22
C TRP A 339 -5.68 -3.23 -14.17
N THR A 340 -5.09 -4.03 -15.07
CA THR A 340 -3.97 -3.60 -15.94
C THR A 340 -4.43 -3.26 -17.36
N ARG A 341 -5.67 -3.60 -17.72
CA ARG A 341 -6.22 -3.44 -19.08
C ARG A 341 -6.13 -2.02 -19.61
#